data_AF-A0A847XCR7-F1
#
_entry.id   AF-A0A847XCR7-F1
#
_cell.length_a   1.000
_cell.length_b   1.000
_cell.length_c   1.000
_cell.angle_alpha   90.00
_cell.angle_beta   90.00
_cell.angle_gamma   90.00
#
_symmetry.space_group_name_H-M   'P 1'
#
loop_
_entity.id
_entity.type
_entity.pdbx_description
1 polymer ?
#
loop_
_entity_poly.entity_id
_entity_poly.type
_entity_poly.pdbx_seq_one_letter_code
_entity_poly.pdbx_strand_id
1 'polypeptide(L)'
;MSFYGVLFAVILSVPLGFYLARKDKLANVVLKFANIIQTIPALALLSLLIVVVGLGPNTVVVAVFLYSILPILKNTITGVQNVSYEIKDVAKGMGMTPL
;
A
#
# COMPACT_ATOMS: atom_id res chain seq x y z
N MET A 1 -0.88 -17.92 -9.98
CA MET A 1 -1.03 -16.75 -10.87
C MET A 1 -1.32 -15.47 -10.10
N SER A 2 -2.46 -15.33 -9.40
CA SER A 2 -2.82 -14.08 -8.70
C SER A 2 -1.85 -13.65 -7.58
N PHE A 3 -1.14 -14.61 -6.97
CA PHE A 3 -0.10 -14.35 -5.98
C PHE A 3 0.99 -13.38 -6.47
N TYR A 4 1.35 -13.43 -7.76
CA TYR A 4 2.37 -12.55 -8.33
C TYR A 4 1.95 -11.07 -8.28
N GLY A 5 0.66 -10.79 -8.51
CA GLY A 5 0.14 -9.41 -8.45
C GLY A 5 0.28 -8.81 -7.05
N VAL A 6 -0.03 -9.58 -6.02
CA VAL A 6 0.16 -9.14 -4.62
C VAL A 6 1.65 -9.01 -4.29
N LEU A 7 2.48 -9.97 -4.72
CA LEU A 7 3.92 -9.93 -4.46
C LEU A 7 4.56 -8.65 -5.03
N PHE A 8 4.25 -8.28 -6.28
CA PHE A 8 4.73 -7.04 -6.86
C PHE A 8 4.18 -5.81 -6.13
N ALA A 9 2.90 -5.84 -5.71
CA ALA A 9 2.31 -4.74 -4.95
C ALA A 9 3.00 -4.56 -3.60
N VAL A 10 3.37 -5.65 -2.92
CA VAL A 10 4.12 -5.60 -1.65
C VAL A 10 5.51 -5.00 -1.86
N ILE A 11 6.24 -5.47 -2.88
CA ILE A 11 7.59 -4.98 -3.19
C ILE A 11 7.59 -3.47 -3.45
N LEU A 12 6.53 -2.93 -4.05
CA LEU A 12 6.41 -1.49 -4.32
C LEU A 12 5.86 -0.71 -3.11
N SER A 13 4.72 -1.15 -2.56
CA SER A 13 3.96 -0.39 -1.55
C SER A 13 4.60 -0.40 -0.17
N VAL A 14 5.32 -1.46 0.23
CA VAL A 14 5.92 -1.51 1.56
C VAL A 14 7.07 -0.50 1.69
N PRO A 15 8.08 -0.47 0.79
CA PRO A 15 9.13 0.55 0.85
C PRO A 15 8.58 1.97 0.73
N LEU A 16 7.63 2.18 -0.19
CA LEU A 16 7.00 3.48 -0.38
C LEU A 16 6.20 3.91 0.87
N GLY A 17 5.50 2.97 1.50
CA GLY A 17 4.74 3.20 2.73
C GLY A 17 5.64 3.56 3.90
N PHE A 18 6.75 2.85 4.08
CA PHE A 18 7.77 3.19 5.08
C PHE A 18 8.36 4.58 4.87
N TYR A 19 8.66 4.96 3.62
CA TYR A 19 9.17 6.28 3.30
C TYR A 19 8.14 7.38 3.61
N LEU A 20 6.89 7.19 3.22
CA LEU A 20 5.80 8.13 3.47
C LEU A 20 5.45 8.24 4.95
N ALA A 21 5.54 7.15 5.72
CA ALA A 21 5.24 7.13 7.15
C ALA A 21 6.14 8.09 7.96
N ARG A 22 7.33 8.43 7.45
CA ARG A 22 8.23 9.42 8.07
C ARG A 22 7.82 10.88 7.81
N LYS A 23 6.86 11.11 6.93
CA LYS A 23 6.45 12.44 6.46
C LYS A 23 4.94 12.62 6.67
N ASP A 24 4.53 12.98 7.89
CA ASP A 24 3.11 13.03 8.29
C ASP A 24 2.20 13.81 7.33
N LYS A 25 2.67 14.94 6.79
CA LYS A 25 1.90 15.72 5.80
C LYS A 25 1.66 14.94 4.51
N LEU A 26 2.70 14.29 3.97
CA LEU A 26 2.61 13.50 2.74
C LEU A 26 1.79 12.23 2.99
N ALA A 27 2.01 11.54 4.11
CA ALA A 27 1.21 10.39 4.53
C ALA A 27 -0.28 10.74 4.56
N ASN A 28 -0.66 11.83 5.22
CA ASN A 28 -2.06 12.26 5.30
C ASN A 28 -2.68 12.56 3.93
N VAL A 29 -1.94 13.20 3.02
CA VAL A 29 -2.42 13.46 1.65
C VAL A 29 -2.62 12.15 0.89
N VAL A 30 -1.62 11.26 0.91
CA VAL A 30 -1.68 9.95 0.23
C VAL A 30 -2.83 9.10 0.78
N LEU A 31 -2.99 9.06 2.10
CA LEU A 31 -4.08 8.31 2.76
C LEU A 31 -5.46 8.84 2.36
N LYS A 32 -5.64 10.17 2.26
CA LYS A 32 -6.89 10.76 1.78
C LYS A 32 -7.21 10.33 0.34
N PHE A 33 -6.24 10.45 -0.56
CA PHE A 33 -6.42 9.98 -1.95
C PHE A 33 -6.68 8.48 -2.03
N ALA A 34 -5.95 7.67 -1.26
CA ALA A 34 -6.14 6.23 -1.21
C ALA A 34 -7.55 5.85 -0.73
N ASN A 35 -8.12 6.58 0.24
CA ASN A 35 -9.49 6.34 0.69
C ASN A 35 -10.51 6.71 -0.39
N ILE A 36 -10.32 7.81 -1.11
CA ILE A 36 -11.21 8.21 -2.21
C ILE A 36 -11.17 7.17 -3.33
N ILE A 37 -9.99 6.76 -3.78
CA ILE A 37 -9.87 5.79 -4.89
C ILE A 37 -10.41 4.41 -4.48
N GLN A 38 -10.25 3.99 -3.22
CA GLN A 38 -10.80 2.71 -2.74
C GLN A 38 -12.33 2.67 -2.65
N THR A 39 -13.02 3.80 -2.77
CA THR A 39 -14.48 3.78 -2.94
C THR A 39 -14.89 3.17 -4.27
N ILE A 40 -13.98 3.13 -5.26
CA ILE A 40 -14.22 2.48 -6.54
C ILE A 40 -14.26 0.95 -6.30
N PRO A 41 -15.37 0.27 -6.66
CA PRO A 41 -15.48 -1.16 -6.47
C PRO A 41 -14.50 -1.90 -7.37
N ALA A 42 -13.89 -2.98 -6.85
CA ALA A 42 -12.93 -3.80 -7.60
C ALA A 42 -13.52 -4.34 -8.92
N LEU A 43 -14.84 -4.61 -8.94
CA LEU A 43 -15.56 -5.03 -10.14
C LEU A 43 -15.50 -3.98 -11.26
N ALA A 44 -15.59 -2.69 -10.94
CA ALA A 44 -15.52 -1.62 -11.95
C ALA A 44 -14.12 -1.52 -12.56
N LEU A 45 -13.08 -1.62 -11.73
CA LEU A 45 -11.69 -1.67 -12.19
C LEU A 45 -11.45 -2.90 -13.09
N LEU A 46 -11.96 -4.06 -12.69
CA LEU A 46 -11.81 -5.29 -13.47
C LEU A 46 -12.47 -5.17 -14.85
N SER A 47 -13.70 -4.66 -14.91
CA SER A 47 -14.41 -4.45 -16.17
C SER A 47 -13.65 -3.51 -17.11
N LEU A 48 -13.07 -2.43 -16.59
CA LEU A 48 -12.24 -1.51 -17.38
C LEU A 48 -10.96 -2.20 -17.90
N LEU A 49 -10.29 -2.98 -17.05
CA LEU A 49 -9.08 -3.70 -17.44
C LEU A 49 -9.35 -4.80 -18.47
N ILE A 50 -10.50 -5.44 -18.44
CA ILE A 50 -10.90 -6.41 -19.48
C ILE A 50 -11.00 -5.72 -20.85
N VAL A 51 -11.51 -4.49 -20.92
CA VAL A 51 -11.61 -3.74 -22.18
C VAL A 51 -10.22 -3.34 -22.70
N VAL A 52 -9.29 -2.97 -21.81
CA VAL A 52 -7.97 -2.45 -22.19
C VAL A 52 -6.94 -3.56 -22.45
N VAL A 53 -6.88 -4.57 -21.56
CA VAL A 53 -5.88 -5.65 -21.55
C VAL A 53 -6.42 -6.92 -22.21
N GLY A 54 -7.74 -7.07 -22.32
CA GLY A 54 -8.41 -8.27 -22.79
C GLY A 54 -8.81 -9.21 -21.65
N LEU A 55 -9.45 -10.33 -22.00
CA LEU A 55 -9.80 -11.36 -21.03
C LEU A 55 -8.61 -12.33 -20.86
N GLY A 56 -8.19 -12.59 -19.62
CA GLY A 56 -7.17 -13.60 -19.37
C GLY A 56 -6.45 -13.47 -18.02
N PRO A 57 -5.47 -14.37 -17.76
CA PRO A 57 -4.72 -14.39 -16.50
C PRO A 57 -3.95 -13.10 -16.22
N ASN A 58 -3.41 -12.45 -17.26
CA ASN A 58 -2.66 -11.19 -17.13
C ASN A 58 -3.54 -10.06 -16.58
N THR A 59 -4.79 -9.98 -17.03
CA THR A 59 -5.78 -8.99 -16.55
C THR A 59 -6.07 -9.15 -15.07
N VAL A 60 -6.19 -10.40 -14.60
CA VAL A 60 -6.37 -10.69 -13.16
C VAL A 60 -5.14 -10.27 -12.36
N VAL A 61 -3.93 -10.56 -12.86
CA VAL A 61 -2.68 -10.17 -12.18
C VAL A 61 -2.56 -8.66 -12.07
N VAL A 62 -2.83 -7.92 -13.15
CA VAL A 62 -2.81 -6.45 -13.16
C VAL A 62 -3.87 -5.86 -12.26
N ALA A 63 -5.10 -6.39 -12.29
CA ALA A 63 -6.19 -5.95 -11.42
C ALA A 63 -5.84 -6.11 -9.95
N VAL A 64 -5.34 -7.29 -9.57
CA VAL A 64 -4.91 -7.58 -8.20
C VAL A 64 -3.74 -6.68 -7.80
N PHE A 65 -2.74 -6.49 -8.67
CA PHE A 65 -1.62 -5.60 -8.41
C PHE A 65 -2.08 -4.17 -8.11
N LEU A 66 -2.83 -3.56 -9.03
CA LEU A 66 -3.30 -2.17 -8.89
C LEU A 66 -4.21 -1.98 -7.68
N TYR A 67 -5.16 -2.90 -7.48
CA TYR A 67 -6.09 -2.81 -6.36
C TYR A 67 -5.40 -3.03 -5.01
N SER A 68 -4.37 -3.87 -4.96
CA SER A 68 -3.66 -4.19 -3.72
C SER A 68 -2.68 -3.09 -3.29
N ILE A 69 -2.20 -2.25 -4.22
CA ILE A 69 -1.25 -1.17 -3.89
C ILE A 69 -1.79 -0.27 -2.78
N LEU A 70 -3.03 0.22 -2.92
CA LEU A 70 -3.64 1.19 -2.02
C LEU A 70 -3.83 0.68 -0.58
N PRO A 71 -4.47 -0.48 -0.33
CA PRO A 71 -4.62 -1.01 1.01
C PRO A 71 -3.28 -1.40 1.63
N ILE A 72 -2.34 -1.98 0.86
CA ILE A 72 -1.01 -2.31 1.38
C ILE A 72 -0.27 -1.04 1.80
N LEU A 73 -0.29 0.00 0.97
CA LEU A 73 0.34 1.28 1.25
C LEU A 73 -0.26 1.93 2.50
N LYS A 74 -1.60 2.01 2.57
CA LYS A 74 -2.35 2.53 3.72
C LYS A 74 -2.00 1.78 5.00
N ASN A 75 -2.07 0.45 4.96
CA ASN A 75 -1.78 -0.39 6.13
C ASN A 75 -0.32 -0.27 6.57
N THR A 76 0.62 -0.10 5.63
CA THR A 76 2.03 0.12 5.97
C THR A 76 2.23 1.45 6.67
N ILE A 77 1.67 2.55 6.12
CA ILE A 77 1.77 3.89 6.72
C ILE A 77 1.17 3.89 8.12
N THR A 78 -0.08 3.41 8.24
CA THR A 78 -0.79 3.36 9.52
C THR A 78 -0.11 2.44 10.51
N GLY A 79 0.41 1.29 10.07
CA GLY A 79 1.15 0.36 10.92
C GLY A 79 2.41 0.98 11.52
N VAL A 80 3.20 1.68 10.71
CA VAL A 80 4.42 2.36 11.17
C VAL A 80 4.11 3.53 12.11
N GLN A 81 3.08 4.32 11.80
CA GLN A 81 2.70 5.48 12.62
C GLN A 81 2.09 5.08 13.97
N ASN A 82 1.39 3.95 14.04
CA ASN A 82 0.76 3.44 15.27
C ASN A 82 1.74 2.78 16.26
N VAL A 83 3.04 2.69 15.94
CA VAL A 83 4.04 2.21 16.90
C VAL A 83 4.11 3.17 18.08
N SER A 84 3.89 2.63 19.29
CA SER A 84 3.82 3.40 20.53
C SER A 84 5.14 4.10 20.87
N TYR A 85 5.07 5.15 21.69
CA TYR A 85 6.24 5.91 22.10
C TYR A 85 7.20 5.04 22.93
N GLU A 86 6.67 4.19 23.81
CA GLU A 86 7.45 3.31 24.69
C GLU A 86 8.34 2.35 23.89
N ILE A 87 7.80 1.77 22.81
CA ILE A 87 8.58 0.88 21.93
C ILE A 87 9.70 1.66 21.22
N LYS A 88 9.42 2.90 20.79
CA LYS A 88 10.42 3.76 20.15
C LYS A 88 11.52 4.19 21.13
N ASP A 89 11.16 4.46 22.38
CA ASP A 89 12.10 4.87 23.43
C ASP A 89 13.02 3.71 23.83
N VAL A 90 12.46 2.50 23.99
CA VAL A 90 13.26 1.28 24.21
C VAL A 90 14.21 1.02 23.04
N ALA A 91 13.73 1.13 21.79
CA ALA A 91 14.57 0.96 20.60
C ALA A 91 15.75 1.95 20.59
N LYS A 92 15.50 3.21 20.98
CA LYS A 92 16.56 4.23 21.12
C LYS A 92 17.55 3.87 22.24
N GLY A 93 17.07 3.36 23.38
CA GLY A 93 17.89 2.86 24.47
C GLY A 93 18.78 1.67 24.08
N MET A 94 18.34 0.86 23.11
CA MET A 94 19.13 -0.25 22.53
C MET A 94 20.16 0.20 21.47
N GLY A 95 20.27 1.51 21.20
CA GLY A 95 21.23 2.04 20.22
C GLY A 95 20.73 1.98 18.78
N MET A 96 19.43 1.77 18.53
CA MET A 96 18.88 1.86 17.18
C MET A 96 18.89 3.29 16.68
N THR A 97 19.21 3.49 15.40
CA THR A 97 19.17 4.81 14.78
C THR A 97 17.73 5.34 14.72
N PRO A 98 17.51 6.63 14.98
CA PRO A 98 16.19 7.23 14.83
C PRO A 98 15.69 7.10 13.38
N LEU A 99 14.40 6.76 13.25
CA LEU A 99 13.68 6.64 11.97
C LEU A 99 13.31 8.00 11.39
#